data_AF-A0A1B7UTL6-F1
#
_entry.id   AF-A0A1B7UTL6-F1
#
_cell.length_a   1.000
_cell.length_b   1.000
_cell.length_c   1.000
_cell.angle_alpha   90.00
_cell.angle_beta   90.00
_cell.angle_gamma   90.00
#
_symmetry.space_group_name_H-M   'P 1'
#
loop_
_entity.id
_entity.type
_entity.pdbx_description
1 polymer ?
#
loop_
_entity_poly.entity_id
_entity_poly.type
_entity_poly.pdbx_seq_one_letter_code
_entity_poly.pdbx_strand_id
1 'polypeptide(L)' 'MNIVEFISKVIKKISSSVFRLLGRDSLTFVKIFPRKDLVELGTKYGGWVIPVGLLSSDSVCYLVRCGEDISFDIALIDKI' A
#
# COMPACT_ATOMS: atom_id res chain seq x y z
N MET A 1 7.67 -24.70 -15.11
CA MET A 1 6.38 -24.03 -14.87
C MET A 1 5.32 -24.80 -15.64
N ASN A 2 4.39 -25.46 -14.95
CA ASN A 2 3.36 -26.30 -15.57
C ASN A 2 2.16 -25.45 -16.02
N ILE A 3 1.40 -25.90 -17.03
CA ILE A 3 0.19 -25.24 -17.55
C ILE A 3 -0.79 -24.88 -16.43
N VAL A 4 -0.90 -25.73 -15.41
CA VAL A 4 -1.77 -25.51 -14.24
C VAL A 4 -1.29 -24.34 -13.37
N GLU A 5 0.03 -24.23 -13.15
CA GLU A 5 0.62 -23.11 -12.39
C GLU A 5 0.44 -21.79 -13.14
N PHE A 6 0.59 -21.82 -14.46
CA PHE A 6 0.36 -20.66 -15.31
C PHE A 6 -1.10 -20.20 -15.26
N ILE A 7 -2.06 -21.12 -15.44
CA ILE A 7 -3.49 -20.84 -15.36
C ILE A 7 -3.88 -20.26 -13.98
N SER A 8 -3.37 -20.84 -12.89
CA SER A 8 -3.68 -20.33 -11.55
C SER A 8 -3.15 -18.91 -11.29
N LYS A 9 -1.96 -18.55 -11.81
CA LYS A 9 -1.44 -17.19 -11.76
C LYS A 9 -2.32 -16.21 -12.56
N VAL A 10 -2.75 -16.63 -13.74
CA VAL A 10 -3.64 -15.81 -14.59
C VAL A 10 -4.98 -15.57 -13.89
N ILE A 11 -5.61 -16.62 -13.36
CA ILE A 11 -6.88 -16.51 -12.61
C ILE A 11 -6.72 -15.57 -11.42
N LYS A 12 -5.65 -15.71 -10.61
CA LYS A 12 -5.37 -14.82 -9.48
C LYS A 12 -5.18 -13.37 -9.90
N LYS A 13 -4.55 -13.12 -11.05
CA LYS A 13 -4.33 -11.76 -11.57
C LYS A 13 -5.63 -11.14 -12.08
N ILE A 14 -6.48 -11.93 -12.73
CA ILE A 14 -7.79 -11.48 -13.19
C ILE A 14 -8.69 -11.20 -11.99
N SER A 15 -8.76 -12.12 -11.02
CA SER A 15 -9.61 -11.95 -9.85
C SER A 15 -9.25 -10.71 -9.04
N SER A 16 -7.96 -10.47 -8.78
CA SER A 16 -7.52 -9.26 -8.06
C SER A 16 -7.87 -7.97 -8.81
N SER A 17 -7.82 -8.00 -10.15
CA SER A 17 -8.23 -6.86 -10.98
C SER A 17 -9.74 -6.59 -10.86
N VAL A 18 -10.56 -7.65 -10.87
CA VAL A 18 -12.01 -7.55 -10.68
C VAL A 18 -12.36 -7.02 -9.28
N PHE A 19 -11.76 -7.58 -8.22
CA PHE A 19 -11.96 -7.13 -6.84
C PHE A 19 -11.59 -5.65 -6.67
N ARG A 20 -10.48 -5.22 -7.28
CA ARG A 20 -10.07 -3.80 -7.30
C ARG A 20 -11.08 -2.90 -8.00
N LEU A 21 -11.64 -3.33 -9.13
CA LEU A 21 -12.70 -2.60 -9.85
C LEU A 21 -14.00 -2.50 -9.04
N LEU A 22 -14.37 -3.57 -8.35
CA LEU A 22 -15.54 -3.60 -7.45
C LEU A 22 -15.31 -2.80 -6.16
N GLY A 23 -14.10 -2.30 -5.92
CA GLY A 23 -13.75 -1.62 -4.67
C GLY A 23 -13.91 -2.55 -3.48
N ARG A 24 -13.50 -3.81 -3.62
CA ARG A 24 -13.52 -4.79 -2.53
C ARG A 24 -12.17 -5.47 -2.39
N ASP A 25 -11.78 -5.71 -1.16
CA ASP A 25 -10.60 -6.53 -0.88
C ASP A 25 -10.87 -7.99 -1.28
N SER A 26 -9.91 -8.63 -1.95
CA SER A 26 -10.08 -10.01 -2.43
C SER A 26 -10.02 -11.07 -1.33
N LEU A 27 -9.46 -10.73 -0.17
CA LEU A 27 -9.28 -11.66 0.95
C LEU A 27 -10.41 -11.54 1.98
N THR A 28 -10.78 -10.32 2.33
CA THR A 28 -11.75 -10.00 3.41
C THR A 28 -13.10 -9.54 2.90
N PHE A 29 -13.23 -9.25 1.59
CA PHE A 29 -14.43 -8.68 0.97
C PHE A 29 -14.86 -7.30 1.50
N VAL A 30 -14.04 -6.67 2.34
CA VAL A 30 -14.29 -5.32 2.86
C VAL A 30 -14.31 -4.33 1.71
N LYS A 31 -15.25 -3.37 1.77
CA LYS A 31 -15.34 -2.29 0.78
C LYS A 31 -14.16 -1.34 0.94
N ILE A 32 -13.38 -1.18 -0.11
CA ILE A 32 -12.26 -0.25 -0.22
C ILE A 32 -12.72 0.96 -1.01
N PHE A 33 -12.39 2.16 -0.53
CA PHE A 33 -12.67 3.40 -1.22
C PHE A 33 -11.40 3.89 -1.92
N PRO A 34 -11.43 4.16 -3.24
CA PRO A 34 -10.30 4.77 -3.90
C PRO A 34 -10.09 6.18 -3.32
N ARG A 35 -8.83 6.51 -3.01
CA ARG A 35 -8.46 7.86 -2.59
C ARG A 35 -7.51 8.49 -3.60
N LYS A 36 -7.62 9.81 -3.76
CA LYS A 36 -6.81 10.62 -4.68
C LYS A 36 -5.65 11.34 -3.99
N ASP A 37 -5.59 11.23 -2.66
CA ASP A 37 -4.65 11.91 -1.78
C ASP A 37 -3.44 11.02 -1.44
N LEU A 38 -3.21 9.93 -2.16
CA LEU A 38 -2.10 9.03 -1.86
C LEU A 38 -0.77 9.60 -2.38
N VAL A 39 0.25 9.58 -1.52
CA VAL A 39 1.63 9.98 -1.82
C VAL A 39 2.61 8.89 -1.39
N GLU A 40 3.67 8.69 -2.16
CA GLU A 40 4.79 7.82 -1.79
C GLU A 40 5.85 8.66 -1.07
N LEU A 41 6.25 8.22 0.13
CA LEU A 41 7.30 8.85 0.94
C LEU A 41 8.47 7.88 1.15
N GLY A 42 9.70 8.39 1.13
CA GLY A 42 10.93 7.60 1.26
C GLY A 42 11.49 7.14 -0.09
N THR A 43 12.21 6.02 -0.10
CA THR A 43 12.80 5.44 -1.31
C THR A 43 11.88 4.39 -1.93
N LYS A 44 12.18 3.95 -3.16
CA LYS A 44 11.49 2.79 -3.76
C LYS A 44 11.65 1.49 -2.95
N TYR A 45 12.67 1.40 -2.11
CA TYR A 45 12.95 0.22 -1.27
C TYR A 45 12.29 0.32 0.11
N GLY A 46 12.53 1.42 0.83
CA GLY A 46 12.08 1.63 2.20
C GLY A 46 10.93 2.61 2.36
N GLY A 47 10.26 2.98 1.26
CA GLY A 47 9.16 3.93 1.24
C GLY A 47 7.78 3.29 1.36
N TRP A 48 6.80 4.12 1.72
CA TRP A 48 5.41 3.71 1.89
C TRP A 48 4.46 4.69 1.20
N VAL A 49 3.34 4.16 0.71
CA VAL A 49 2.24 4.97 0.19
C VAL A 49 1.27 5.29 1.31
N ILE A 50 1.10 6.59 1.61
CA ILE A 50 0.20 7.07 2.64
C ILE A 50 -0.77 8.13 2.10
N PRO A 51 -1.95 8.31 2.70
CA PRO A 51 -2.83 9.45 2.41
C PRO A 51 -2.27 10.76 2.97
N VAL A 52 -2.15 11.78 2.14
CA VAL A 52 -1.77 13.13 2.56
C VAL A 52 -2.88 13.73 3.43
N GLY A 53 -2.50 14.26 4.58
CA GLY A 53 -3.41 14.92 5.52
C GLY A 53 -4.14 14.00 6.51
N LEU A 54 -3.88 12.68 6.49
CA LEU A 54 -4.38 11.80 7.57
C LEU A 54 -3.59 12.02 8.88
N LEU A 55 -2.34 12.47 8.77
CA LEU A 55 -1.47 12.79 9.88
C LEU A 55 -1.29 14.31 10.00
N SER A 56 -1.08 14.77 11.22
CA SER A 56 -0.76 16.16 11.59
C SER A 56 0.40 16.19 12.59
N SER A 57 0.95 17.37 12.84
CA SER A 57 2.04 17.57 13.81
C SER A 57 1.69 17.11 15.24
N ASP A 58 0.40 16.99 15.56
CA ASP A 58 -0.09 16.51 16.86
C ASP A 58 -0.20 14.97 16.93
N SER A 59 0.05 14.28 15.82
CA SER A 59 -0.06 12.82 15.74
C SER A 59 1.11 12.14 16.44
N VAL A 60 0.81 11.09 17.21
CA VAL A 60 1.84 10.19 17.76
C VAL A 60 2.03 9.02 16.80
N CYS A 61 3.17 8.97 16.11
CA CYS A 61 3.48 7.94 15.13
C CYS A 61 4.35 6.82 15.73
N TYR A 62 3.87 5.58 15.70
CA TYR A 62 4.65 4.39 16.04
C TYR A 62 5.23 3.75 14.77
N LEU A 63 6.51 3.98 14.52
CA LEU A 63 7.19 3.54 13.30
C LEU A 63 7.98 2.26 13.58
N VAL A 64 7.38 1.12 13.26
CA VAL A 64 8.01 -0.20 13.43
C VAL A 64 8.69 -0.60 12.12
N ARG A 65 9.99 -0.34 12.04
CA ARG A 65 10.80 -0.65 10.86
C ARG A 65 11.37 -2.06 10.89
N CYS A 66 11.64 -2.57 9.68
CA CYS A 66 12.44 -3.78 9.45
C CYS A 66 13.61 -3.42 8.54
N GLY A 67 14.76 -3.04 9.11
CA GLY A 67 15.98 -2.70 8.38
C GLY A 67 16.58 -1.33 8.71
N GLU A 68 17.54 -0.90 7.90
CA GLU A 68 18.36 0.32 8.11
C GLU A 68 17.89 1.55 7.31
N ASP A 69 16.97 1.39 6.35
CA ASP A 69 16.49 2.51 5.54
C ASP A 69 15.56 3.41 6.37
N ILE A 70 16.08 4.60 6.73
CA ILE A 70 15.34 5.58 7.52
C ILE A 70 14.62 6.66 6.69
N SER A 71 14.59 6.53 5.38
CA SER A 71 14.12 7.59 4.47
C SER A 71 12.63 7.89 4.61
N PHE A 72 11.79 6.90 4.93
CA PHE A 72 10.35 7.13 5.12
C PHE A 72 10.06 8.08 6.28
N ASP A 73 10.76 7.93 7.41
CA ASP A 73 10.52 8.68 8.65
C ASP A 73 11.01 10.10 8.50
N ILE A 74 12.16 10.29 7.84
CA ILE A 74 12.64 11.63 7.48
C ILE A 74 11.62 12.33 6.56
N ALA A 75 11.19 11.65 5.48
CA ALA A 75 10.20 12.20 4.57
C ALA A 75 8.84 12.45 5.24
N LEU A 76 8.51 11.67 6.28
CA LEU A 76 7.30 11.83 7.08
C LEU A 76 7.38 13.08 7.94
N ILE A 77 8.51 13.31 8.62
CA ILE A 77 8.77 14.51 9.43
C ILE A 77 8.73 15.78 8.56
N ASP A 78 9.33 15.75 7.37
CA ASP A 78 9.33 16.90 6.46
C ASP A 78 7.94 17.24 5.90
N LYS A 79 7.01 16.27 5.92
CA LYS A 79 5.70 16.40 5.26
C LYS A 79 4.57 16.83 6.19
N ILE A 80 4.71 16.63 7.51
CA ILE A 80 3.65 16.74 8.51
C ILE A 80 3.86 17.97 9.41
#